data_AF-I3U9I7-F1
#
_entry.id   AF-I3U9I7-F1
#
_cell.length_a   1.000
_cell.length_b   1.000
_cell.length_c   1.000
_cell.angle_alpha   90.00
_cell.angle_beta   90.00
_cell.angle_gamma   90.00
#
_symmetry.space_group_name_H-M   'P 1'
#
loop_
_entity.id
_entity.type
_entity.pdbx_description
1 polymer ?
#
loop_
_entity_poly.entity_id
_entity_poly.type
_entity_poly.pdbx_seq_one_letter_code
_entity_poly.pdbx_strand_id
1 'polypeptide(L)'
;MSANPKFLAATAQVDSAAIQALPQSRKIYEQGSRPDIRVPFREISQDDTPTLFGGESNPPLTVYDASGPYTDPTVNIDIRKGCPRFGAPGSTNGRIQKCCPAPVVSMGRNA
;
A
#
# COMPACT_ATOMS: atom_id res chain seq x y z
N MET A 1 5.15 37.77 11.94
CA MET A 1 6.18 36.95 12.63
C MET A 1 5.90 35.49 12.31
N SER A 2 6.74 34.85 11.50
CA SER A 2 6.59 33.43 11.17
C SER A 2 7.50 32.64 12.11
N ALA A 3 6.92 32.02 13.14
CA ALA A 3 7.67 31.13 14.03
C ALA A 3 7.92 29.84 13.26
N ASN A 4 9.17 29.57 12.93
CA ASN A 4 9.57 28.28 12.36
C ASN A 4 9.69 27.30 13.54
N PRO A 5 8.73 26.38 13.73
CA PRO A 5 8.74 25.52 14.92
C PRO A 5 10.01 24.65 14.89
N LYS A 6 10.80 24.70 15.97
CA LYS A 6 11.96 23.81 16.13
C LYS A 6 11.43 22.38 16.19
N PHE A 7 11.75 21.57 15.18
CA PHE A 7 11.48 20.14 15.19
C PHE A 7 12.21 19.49 16.37
N LEU A 8 11.47 18.97 17.33
CA LEU A 8 12.00 18.21 18.46
C LEU A 8 11.79 16.72 18.18
N ALA A 9 12.88 16.00 17.92
CA ALA A 9 12.83 14.57 17.58
C ALA A 9 12.11 13.72 18.64
N ALA A 10 12.13 14.14 19.91
CA ALA A 10 11.46 13.45 21.01
C ALA A 10 9.92 13.41 20.87
N THR A 11 9.34 14.44 20.26
CA THR A 11 7.89 14.61 20.08
C THR A 11 7.46 14.44 18.62
N ALA A 12 8.32 13.87 17.77
CA ALA A 12 8.02 13.66 16.37
C ALA A 12 6.83 12.69 16.23
N GLN A 13 5.78 13.14 15.53
CA GLN A 13 4.58 12.37 15.22
C GLN A 13 4.39 12.35 13.71
N VAL A 14 3.77 11.29 13.19
CA VAL A 14 3.36 11.23 11.78
C VAL A 14 2.08 12.02 11.61
N ASP A 15 1.97 12.76 10.50
CA ASP A 15 0.71 13.37 10.11
C ASP A 15 -0.36 12.27 9.95
N SER A 16 -1.49 12.42 10.63
CA SER A 16 -2.61 11.48 10.56
C SER A 16 -3.12 11.31 9.12
N ALA A 17 -3.04 12.36 8.29
CA ALA A 17 -3.43 12.27 6.88
C ALA A 17 -2.52 11.34 6.06
N ALA A 18 -1.27 11.14 6.48
CA ALA A 18 -0.31 10.27 5.78
C ALA A 18 -0.48 8.78 6.14
N ILE A 19 -1.18 8.47 7.23
CA ILE A 19 -1.42 7.10 7.70
C ILE A 19 -2.89 6.66 7.57
N GLN A 20 -3.75 7.56 7.10
CA GLN A 20 -5.14 7.25 6.87
C GLN A 20 -5.31 6.30 5.68
N ALA A 21 -6.24 5.36 5.80
CA ALA A 21 -6.60 4.47 4.70
C ALA A 21 -7.11 5.31 3.50
N LEU A 22 -6.59 4.98 2.32
CA LEU A 22 -7.02 5.62 1.08
C LEU A 22 -8.48 5.21 0.78
N PRO A 23 -9.33 6.16 0.37
CA PRO A 23 -10.76 5.91 0.17
C PRO A 23 -11.00 4.83 -0.89
N GLN A 24 -12.02 4.01 -0.67
CA GLN A 24 -12.43 2.90 -1.58
C GLN A 24 -11.30 1.95 -1.96
N SER A 25 -10.24 1.88 -1.15
CA SER A 25 -9.11 1.00 -1.42
C SER A 25 -8.66 0.29 -0.16
N ARG A 26 -8.17 -0.94 -0.34
CA ARG A 26 -7.54 -1.70 0.73
C ARG A 26 -6.23 -2.30 0.27
N LYS A 27 -5.28 -2.37 1.21
CA LYS A 27 -4.01 -3.04 0.98
C LYS A 27 -4.22 -4.55 0.94
N ILE A 28 -3.67 -5.19 -0.08
CA ILE A 28 -3.60 -6.64 -0.21
C ILE A 28 -2.13 -7.05 -0.43
N TYR A 29 -1.82 -8.29 -0.09
CA TYR A 29 -0.48 -8.84 -0.28
C TYR A 29 -0.58 -10.10 -1.11
N GLU A 30 0.09 -10.12 -2.25
CA GLU A 30 0.25 -11.33 -3.05
C GLU A 30 1.58 -12.01 -2.73
N GLN A 31 1.57 -13.34 -2.72
CA GLN A 31 2.79 -14.10 -2.53
C GLN A 31 3.68 -13.96 -3.78
N GLY A 32 4.94 -13.58 -3.58
CA GLY A 32 5.92 -13.49 -4.66
C GLY A 32 6.42 -14.88 -5.09
N SER A 33 7.49 -14.88 -5.88
CA SER A 33 8.14 -16.12 -6.34
C SER A 33 8.67 -17.02 -5.23
N ARG A 34 8.82 -16.49 -4.00
CA ARG A 34 9.21 -17.25 -2.81
C ARG A 34 8.16 -17.06 -1.71
N PRO A 35 7.95 -18.06 -0.84
CA PRO A 35 6.94 -18.01 0.21
C PRO A 35 7.18 -16.92 1.27
N ASP A 36 8.40 -16.42 1.40
CA ASP A 36 8.76 -15.34 2.32
C ASP A 36 8.53 -13.94 1.74
N ILE A 37 8.20 -13.83 0.44
CA ILE A 37 7.98 -12.56 -0.24
C ILE A 37 6.49 -12.26 -0.27
N ARG A 38 6.12 -11.07 0.23
CA ARG A 38 4.79 -10.50 0.09
C ARG A 38 4.89 -9.21 -0.70
N VAL A 39 4.29 -9.19 -1.89
CA VAL A 39 4.27 -8.02 -2.77
C VAL A 39 3.02 -7.20 -2.44
N PRO A 40 3.17 -5.91 -2.09
CA PRO A 40 2.05 -5.06 -1.75
C PRO A 40 1.31 -4.60 -3.01
N PHE A 41 0.00 -4.81 -3.01
CA PHE A 41 -0.93 -4.21 -3.96
C PHE A 41 -2.03 -3.49 -3.20
N ARG A 42 -2.79 -2.68 -3.91
CA ARG A 42 -4.05 -2.13 -3.44
C ARG A 42 -5.17 -2.62 -4.34
N GLU A 43 -6.26 -3.05 -3.73
CA GLU A 43 -7.50 -3.33 -4.44
C GLU A 43 -8.43 -2.12 -4.29
N ILE A 44 -8.91 -1.59 -5.42
CA ILE A 44 -9.78 -0.42 -5.49
C ILE A 44 -11.17 -0.89 -5.90
N SER A 45 -12.17 -0.63 -5.06
CA SER A 45 -13.58 -0.85 -5.38
C SER A 45 -14.06 0.26 -6.31
N GLN A 46 -14.79 -0.12 -7.37
CA GLN A 46 -15.35 0.80 -8.35
C GLN A 46 -16.87 0.85 -8.16
N ASP A 47 -17.45 2.04 -8.33
CA ASP A 47 -18.91 2.18 -8.37
C ASP A 47 -19.45 1.58 -9.68
N ASP A 48 -20.72 1.20 -9.69
CA ASP A 48 -21.37 0.66 -10.88
C ASP A 48 -21.48 1.73 -11.99
N THR A 49 -21.24 1.33 -13.24
CA THR A 49 -21.40 2.21 -14.41
C THR A 49 -22.90 2.40 -14.68
N PRO A 50 -23.45 3.63 -14.64
CA PRO A 50 -24.88 3.84 -14.86
C PRO A 50 -25.27 3.49 -16.31
N THR A 51 -26.15 2.50 -16.47
CA THR A 51 -26.74 2.11 -17.76
C THR A 51 -28.24 2.36 -17.77
N LEU A 52 -28.85 2.41 -18.97
CA LEU A 52 -30.28 2.62 -19.18
C LEU A 52 -31.19 1.63 -18.40
N PHE A 53 -30.66 0.48 -17.98
CA PHE A 53 -31.41 -0.60 -17.35
C PHE A 53 -30.91 -1.00 -15.94
N GLY A 54 -30.17 -0.14 -15.24
CA GLY A 54 -29.92 -0.35 -13.80
C GLY A 54 -28.49 -0.66 -13.39
N GLY A 55 -27.50 -0.11 -14.10
CA GLY A 55 -26.10 -0.13 -13.67
C GLY A 55 -25.37 -1.42 -14.03
N GLU A 56 -24.13 -1.29 -14.51
CA GLU A 56 -23.22 -2.41 -14.75
C GLU A 56 -22.14 -2.43 -13.67
N SER A 57 -22.00 -3.56 -12.97
CA SER A 57 -21.03 -3.66 -11.87
C SER A 57 -19.61 -3.81 -12.37
N ASN A 58 -18.72 -2.98 -11.83
CA ASN A 58 -17.32 -2.93 -12.23
C ASN A 58 -16.46 -3.81 -11.30
N PRO A 59 -15.62 -4.71 -11.84
CA PRO A 59 -14.75 -5.53 -11.01
C PRO A 59 -13.70 -4.65 -10.30
N PRO A 60 -13.24 -5.06 -9.10
CA PRO A 60 -12.23 -4.30 -8.38
C PRO A 60 -10.90 -4.25 -9.15
N LEU A 61 -10.24 -3.10 -9.09
CA LEU A 61 -8.96 -2.87 -9.77
C LEU A 61 -7.79 -3.10 -8.82
N THR A 62 -6.91 -4.04 -9.17
CA THR A 62 -5.66 -4.30 -8.43
C THR A 62 -4.51 -3.48 -9.02
N VAL A 63 -3.92 -2.60 -8.20
CA VAL A 63 -2.82 -1.69 -8.59
C VAL A 63 -1.61 -1.90 -7.68
N TYR A 64 -0.40 -1.74 -8.23
CA TYR A 64 0.83 -1.77 -7.45
C TYR A 64 0.84 -0.66 -6.38
N ASP A 65 1.25 -1.00 -5.16
CA ASP A 65 1.25 -0.05 -4.05
C ASP A 65 2.65 0.31 -3.53
N ALA A 66 3.09 1.52 -3.83
CA ALA A 66 4.37 2.07 -3.39
C ALA A 66 4.33 2.76 -2.00
N SER A 67 3.18 2.78 -1.32
CA SER A 67 3.04 3.49 -0.03
C SER A 67 3.71 2.79 1.16
N GLY A 68 4.07 1.51 1.04
CA GLY A 68 4.74 0.76 2.10
C GLY A 68 3.87 0.61 3.36
N PRO A 69 4.46 0.43 4.56
CA PRO A 69 3.69 0.16 5.78
C PRO A 69 2.87 1.35 6.27
N TYR A 70 3.01 2.52 5.65
CA TYR A 70 2.32 3.74 6.09
C TYR A 70 0.80 3.67 5.97
N THR A 71 0.31 2.90 4.99
CA THR A 71 -1.11 2.71 4.73
C THR A 71 -1.62 1.35 5.21
N ASP A 72 -0.79 0.58 5.92
CA ASP A 72 -1.19 -0.71 6.46
C ASP A 72 -1.85 -0.52 7.84
N PRO A 73 -3.16 -0.81 7.98
CA PRO A 73 -3.86 -0.61 9.25
C PRO A 73 -3.37 -1.54 10.36
N THR A 74 -2.61 -2.60 10.03
CA THR A 74 -2.07 -3.54 10.99
C THR A 74 -0.71 -3.11 11.56
N VAL A 75 -0.10 -2.06 11.00
CA VAL A 75 1.24 -1.60 11.39
C VAL A 75 1.13 -0.31 12.19
N ASN A 76 1.64 -0.33 13.43
CA ASN A 76 1.83 0.88 14.21
C ASN A 76 3.14 1.57 13.81
N ILE A 77 3.04 2.80 13.30
CA ILE A 77 4.17 3.55 12.75
C ILE A 77 4.75 4.48 13.81
N ASP A 78 5.95 4.17 14.29
CA ASP A 78 6.77 5.07 15.10
C ASP A 78 7.97 5.54 14.28
N ILE A 79 7.91 6.75 13.73
CA ILE A 79 9.00 7.32 12.91
C ILE A 79 10.34 7.42 13.64
N ARG A 80 10.34 7.42 14.98
CA ARG A 80 11.56 7.44 15.78
C ARG A 80 12.26 6.08 15.79
N LYS A 81 11.50 5.00 15.56
CA LYS A 81 12.00 3.61 15.46
C LYS A 81 12.34 3.21 14.03
N GLY A 82 11.93 4.01 13.04
CA GLY A 82 12.09 3.72 11.63
C GLY A 82 11.07 2.73 11.09
N CYS A 83 11.16 2.47 9.79
CA CYS A 83 10.25 1.58 9.08
C CYS A 83 10.50 0.11 9.48
N PRO A 84 9.44 -0.71 9.69
CA PRO A 84 9.59 -2.14 9.91
C PRO A 84 10.45 -2.78 8.82
N ARG A 85 11.42 -3.61 9.22
CA ARG A 85 12.27 -4.33 8.28
C ARG A 85 11.44 -5.47 7.66
N PHE A 86 11.15 -5.37 6.37
CA PHE A 86 10.56 -6.48 5.62
C PHE A 86 11.63 -7.56 5.38
N GLY A 87 11.41 -8.75 5.93
CA GLY A 87 12.31 -9.89 5.83
C GLY A 87 12.72 -10.41 7.21
N ALA A 88 12.76 -11.73 7.35
CA ALA A 88 13.04 -12.47 8.58
C ALA A 88 14.23 -11.91 9.40
N PRO A 89 14.22 -12.07 10.74
CA PRO A 89 15.36 -11.70 11.58
C PRO A 89 16.62 -12.43 11.08
N GLY A 90 17.60 -11.69 10.55
CA GLY A 90 18.88 -12.23 10.10
C GLY A 90 19.31 -11.91 8.65
N SER A 91 18.49 -11.27 7.82
CA SER A 91 18.92 -10.93 6.44
C SER A 91 19.85 -9.71 6.39
N THR A 92 21.16 -9.97 6.43
CA THR A 92 22.27 -9.02 6.28
C THR A 92 22.51 -8.54 4.85
N ASN A 93 21.81 -9.07 3.84
CA ASN A 93 22.03 -8.68 2.46
C ASN A 93 20.95 -7.70 1.98
N GLY A 94 21.26 -6.40 2.14
CA GLY A 94 20.52 -5.26 1.62
C GLY A 94 20.49 -5.20 0.09
N ARG A 95 19.80 -6.16 -0.54
CA ARG A 95 19.36 -6.03 -1.93
C ARG A 95 17.88 -5.71 -1.90
N ILE A 96 17.57 -4.43 -1.97
CA ILE A 96 16.26 -3.95 -2.43
C ILE A 96 15.90 -4.78 -3.66
N GLN A 97 14.86 -5.58 -3.47
CA GLN A 97 14.46 -6.64 -4.36
C GLN A 97 14.15 -6.02 -5.72
N LYS A 98 14.96 -6.37 -6.74
CA LYS A 98 14.66 -6.04 -8.14
C LYS A 98 13.21 -6.42 -8.38
N CYS A 99 12.41 -5.46 -8.83
CA CYS A 99 11.01 -5.63 -9.17
C CYS A 99 10.85 -6.91 -9.98
N CYS A 100 10.10 -7.88 -9.45
CA CYS A 100 9.48 -8.89 -10.29
C CYS A 100 8.67 -8.13 -11.36
N PRO A 101 8.66 -8.59 -12.63
CA PRO A 101 7.73 -8.03 -13.60
C PRO A 101 6.32 -8.12 -13.02
N ALA A 102 5.58 -7.01 -13.08
CA ALA A 102 4.22 -6.95 -12.58
C ALA A 102 3.42 -8.13 -13.18
N PRO A 103 2.63 -8.87 -12.37
CA PRO A 103 1.72 -9.83 -12.95
C PRO A 103 0.81 -9.07 -13.92
N VAL A 104 0.72 -9.57 -15.16
CA VAL A 104 -0.20 -9.03 -16.15
C VAL A 104 -1.60 -9.27 -15.60
N VAL A 105 -2.25 -8.24 -15.09
CA VAL A 105 -3.67 -8.28 -14.76
C VAL A 105 -4.39 -8.58 -16.07
N SER A 106 -4.94 -9.80 -16.19
CA SER A 106 -5.86 -10.10 -17.27
C SER A 106 -7.10 -9.24 -17.03
N MET A 107 -7.21 -8.12 -17.74
CA MET A 107 -8.51 -7.48 -17.93
C MET A 107 -9.42 -8.52 -18.57
N GLY A 108 -10.31 -9.11 -17.77
CA GLY A 108 -11.36 -9.97 -18.28
C GLY A 108 -12.15 -9.18 -19.30
N ARG A 109 -11.99 -9.52 -20.58
CA ARG A 109 -12.91 -9.06 -21.62
C ARG A 109 -14.19 -9.85 -21.38
N ASN A 110 -15.18 -9.22 -20.76
CA ASN A 110 -16.54 -9.74 -20.86
C ASN A 110 -16.97 -9.58 -22.32
N ALA A 111 -17.34 -10.70 -22.93
CA ALA A 111 -17.99 -10.79 -24.22
C ALA A 111 -19.48 -10.51 -24.08
#